data_AF-A0A3B9DQA3-F1
#
_entry.id   AF-A0A3B9DQA3-F1
#
_cell.length_a   1.000
_cell.length_b   1.000
_cell.length_c   1.000
_cell.angle_alpha   90.00
_cell.angle_beta   90.00
_cell.angle_gamma   90.00
#
_symmetry.space_group_name_H-M   'P 1'
#
loop_
_entity.id
_entity.type
_entity.pdbx_description
1 polymer ?
#
loop_
_entity_poly.entity_id
_entity_poly.type
_entity_poly.pdbx_seq_one_letter_code
_entity_poly.pdbx_strand_id
1 'polypeptide(L)'
;TEVEPPYVGMIGSRRRIRAAFSQLQGEGMPKDRLSRVRAPVGLDIGAETPVEIAVAVAAEIVLQWRGGTGVPMAEQERILERFFKESEL
;
A
#
# COMPACT_ATOMS: atom_id res chain seq x y z
N THR A 1 27.14 -6.40 -9.41
CA THR A 1 26.82 -5.82 -8.09
C THR A 1 25.40 -6.21 -7.76
N GLU A 2 25.15 -6.73 -6.56
CA GLU A 2 23.79 -7.05 -6.13
C GLU A 2 23.04 -5.72 -5.90
N VAL A 3 21.99 -5.47 -6.69
CA VAL A 3 21.19 -4.24 -6.59
C VAL A 3 20.04 -4.52 -5.64
N GLU A 4 19.94 -3.75 -4.57
CA GLU A 4 18.81 -3.85 -3.67
C GLU A 4 17.59 -3.13 -4.28
N PRO A 5 16.45 -3.81 -4.45
CA PRO A 5 15.28 -3.19 -5.05
C PRO A 5 14.72 -2.11 -4.11
N PRO A 6 14.31 -0.94 -4.64
CA PRO A 6 13.70 0.12 -3.84
C PRO A 6 12.31 -0.29 -3.30
N TYR A 7 11.69 -1.31 -3.89
CA TYR A 7 10.35 -1.77 -3.53
C TYR A 7 10.19 -3.26 -3.81
N VAL A 8 9.57 -3.99 -2.86
CA VAL A 8 9.18 -5.40 -3.02
C VAL A 8 7.78 -5.58 -2.47
N GLY A 9 6.87 -6.08 -3.31
CA GLY A 9 5.48 -6.37 -2.95
C GLY A 9 5.14 -7.85 -3.13
N MET A 10 4.28 -8.38 -2.27
CA MET A 10 3.78 -9.76 -2.35
C MET A 10 2.25 -9.77 -2.41
N ILE A 11 1.70 -10.33 -3.49
CA ILE A 11 0.28 -10.59 -3.62
C ILE A 11 -0.06 -11.89 -2.88
N GLY A 12 -1.15 -11.90 -2.12
CA GLY A 12 -1.69 -13.12 -1.53
C GLY A 12 -2.54 -12.87 -0.30
N SER A 13 -3.32 -13.88 0.10
CA SER A 13 -4.06 -13.80 1.36
C SER A 13 -3.10 -13.82 2.56
N ARG A 14 -3.56 -13.30 3.70
CA ARG A 14 -2.81 -13.34 4.98
C ARG A 14 -2.26 -14.73 5.30
N ARG A 15 -3.01 -15.79 4.98
CA ARG A 15 -2.59 -17.19 5.14
C ARG A 15 -1.38 -17.54 4.27
N ARG A 16 -1.39 -17.17 2.98
CA ARG A 16 -0.27 -17.44 2.06
C ARG A 16 0.98 -16.67 2.44
N ILE A 17 0.81 -15.39 2.81
CA ILE A 17 1.91 -14.53 3.28
C ILE A 17 2.56 -15.12 4.52
N ARG A 18 1.75 -15.51 5.52
CA ARG A 18 2.26 -16.16 6.74
C ARG A 18 3.05 -17.42 6.42
N ALA A 19 2.54 -18.29 5.56
CA ALA A 19 3.24 -19.52 5.17
C ALA A 19 4.59 -19.23 4.51
N ALA A 20 4.62 -18.30 3.55
CA ALA A 20 5.86 -17.89 2.88
C ALA A 20 6.87 -17.29 3.85
N PHE A 21 6.44 -16.39 4.73
CA PHE A 21 7.34 -15.74 5.70
C PHE A 21 7.86 -16.73 6.74
N SER A 22 7.02 -17.65 7.22
CA SER A 22 7.47 -18.73 8.12
C SER A 22 8.51 -19.63 7.46
N GLN A 23 8.32 -19.99 6.19
CA GLN A 23 9.29 -20.80 5.44
C GLN A 23 10.63 -20.06 5.30
N LEU A 24 10.60 -18.80 4.82
CA LEU A 24 11.81 -18.00 4.65
C LEU A 24 12.56 -17.79 5.97
N GLN A 25 11.84 -17.59 7.10
CA GLN A 25 12.48 -17.54 8.42
C GLN A 25 13.15 -18.87 8.78
N GLY A 26 12.52 -20.01 8.48
CA GLY A 26 13.10 -21.34 8.69
C GLY A 26 14.36 -21.59 7.85
N GLU A 27 14.46 -20.94 6.70
CA GLU A 27 15.64 -20.95 5.82
C GLU A 27 16.73 -19.94 6.26
N GLY A 28 16.51 -19.20 7.36
CA GLY A 28 17.48 -18.25 7.91
C GLY A 28 17.33 -16.81 7.41
N MET A 29 16.23 -16.47 6.72
CA MET A 29 15.97 -15.09 6.28
C MET A 29 15.78 -14.16 7.49
N PRO A 30 16.54 -13.05 7.58
CA PRO A 30 16.39 -12.09 8.65
C PRO A 30 15.02 -11.39 8.66
N LYS A 31 14.48 -11.13 9.86
CA LYS A 31 13.16 -10.49 10.04
C LYS A 31 13.11 -9.06 9.49
N ASP A 32 14.20 -8.33 9.60
CA ASP A 32 14.37 -6.99 9.05
C ASP A 32 14.23 -6.98 7.52
N ARG A 33 14.78 -7.98 6.82
CA ARG A 33 14.56 -8.12 5.36
C ARG A 33 13.11 -8.41 5.02
N LEU A 34 12.47 -9.32 5.77
CA LEU A 34 11.04 -9.63 5.57
C LEU A 34 10.14 -8.42 5.85
N SER A 35 10.51 -7.57 6.82
CA SER A 35 9.75 -6.37 7.17
C SER A 35 9.70 -5.31 6.05
N ARG A 36 10.61 -5.39 5.08
CA ARG A 36 10.63 -4.51 3.90
C ARG A 36 9.66 -4.93 2.80
N VAL A 37 9.11 -6.14 2.87
CA VAL A 37 8.15 -6.63 1.89
C VAL A 37 6.77 -6.08 2.20
N ARG A 38 6.13 -5.42 1.21
CA ARG A 38 4.73 -5.00 1.30
C ARG A 38 3.83 -6.20 1.04
N ALA A 39 3.22 -6.74 2.09
CA ALA A 39 2.44 -7.96 2.03
C ALA A 39 1.20 -7.91 2.95
N PRO A 40 -0.03 -7.98 2.41
CA PRO A 40 -0.36 -7.95 0.98
C PRO A 40 0.00 -6.60 0.36
N VAL A 41 0.34 -6.61 -0.91
CA VAL A 41 0.55 -5.38 -1.70
C VAL A 41 -0.77 -4.79 -2.18
N GLY A 42 -0.88 -3.47 -2.17
CA GLY A 42 -1.97 -2.68 -2.71
C GLY A 42 -2.71 -1.88 -1.63
N LEU A 43 -3.29 -0.75 -2.04
CA LEU A 43 -4.17 0.02 -1.17
C LEU A 43 -5.49 -0.72 -0.92
N ASP A 44 -6.05 -0.54 0.27
CA ASP A 44 -7.34 -1.12 0.64
C ASP A 44 -8.47 -0.34 -0.03
N ILE A 45 -8.81 -0.76 -1.26
CA ILE A 45 -9.92 -0.22 -2.06
C ILE A 45 -11.07 -1.21 -2.21
N GLY A 46 -11.07 -2.31 -1.44
CA GLY A 46 -12.04 -3.40 -1.60
C GLY A 46 -11.88 -4.20 -2.90
N ALA A 47 -10.67 -4.28 -3.46
CA ALA A 47 -10.41 -4.95 -4.72
C ALA A 47 -10.64 -6.48 -4.64
N GLU A 48 -11.38 -7.03 -5.61
CA GLU A 48 -11.66 -8.47 -5.72
C GLU A 48 -11.18 -9.06 -7.05
N THR A 49 -11.35 -8.32 -8.15
CA THR A 49 -10.98 -8.78 -9.49
C THR A 49 -9.50 -8.49 -9.80
N PRO A 50 -8.88 -9.21 -10.75
CA PRO A 50 -7.50 -8.95 -11.14
C PRO A 50 -7.24 -7.49 -11.57
N VAL A 51 -8.21 -6.85 -12.22
CA VAL A 51 -8.11 -5.46 -12.67
C VAL A 51 -8.15 -4.49 -11.49
N GLU A 52 -9.07 -4.70 -10.54
CA GLU A 52 -9.12 -3.89 -9.32
C GLU A 52 -7.85 -4.06 -8.47
N ILE A 53 -7.35 -5.30 -8.36
CA ILE A 53 -6.09 -5.59 -7.66
C ILE A 53 -4.93 -4.85 -8.34
N ALA A 54 -4.87 -4.85 -9.68
CA ALA A 54 -3.84 -4.11 -10.40
C ALA A 54 -3.89 -2.60 -10.10
N VAL A 55 -5.09 -2.02 -10.03
CA VAL A 55 -5.28 -0.60 -9.64
C VAL A 55 -4.80 -0.36 -8.20
N ALA A 56 -5.17 -1.24 -7.26
CA ALA A 56 -4.74 -1.16 -5.86
C ALA A 56 -3.20 -1.18 -5.73
N VAL A 57 -2.53 -2.07 -6.46
CA VAL A 57 -1.07 -2.20 -6.49
C VAL A 57 -0.42 -0.97 -7.12
N ALA A 58 -0.90 -0.52 -8.28
CA ALA A 58 -0.37 0.65 -8.95
C ALA A 58 -0.51 1.92 -8.08
N ALA A 59 -1.65 2.07 -7.40
CA ALA A 59 -1.89 3.19 -6.49
C ALA A 59 -0.92 3.16 -5.29
N GLU A 60 -0.67 1.99 -4.69
CA GLU A 60 0.32 1.87 -3.60
C GLU A 60 1.73 2.25 -4.07
N ILE A 61 2.15 1.77 -5.24
CA ILE A 61 3.48 2.08 -5.79
C ILE A 61 3.65 3.60 -5.97
N VAL A 62 2.68 4.27 -6.59
CA VAL A 62 2.72 5.72 -6.78
C VAL A 62 2.72 6.44 -5.44
N LEU A 63 1.91 6.00 -4.48
CA LEU A 63 1.85 6.56 -3.13
C LEU A 63 3.21 6.47 -2.43
N GLN A 64 3.87 5.31 -2.47
CA GLN A 64 5.20 5.12 -1.88
C GLN A 64 6.27 5.97 -2.57
N TRP A 65 6.19 6.11 -3.89
CA TRP A 65 7.13 6.93 -4.64
C TRP A 65 6.96 8.43 -4.37
N ARG A 66 5.73 8.90 -4.20
CA ARG A 66 5.40 10.33 -4.09
C ARG A 66 5.22 10.81 -2.64
N GLY A 67 5.12 9.90 -1.67
CA GLY A 67 4.86 10.23 -0.26
C GLY A 67 3.41 10.65 0.01
N GLY A 68 2.45 10.10 -0.73
CA GLY A 68 1.02 10.38 -0.53
C GLY A 68 0.43 9.69 0.70
N THR A 69 -0.82 10.04 1.04
CA THR A 69 -1.53 9.47 2.20
C THR A 69 -2.50 8.35 1.84
N GLY A 70 -3.01 8.33 0.60
CA GLY A 70 -4.06 7.40 0.16
C GLY A 70 -5.46 7.76 0.68
N VAL A 71 -5.59 8.86 1.41
CA VAL A 71 -6.87 9.42 1.83
C VAL A 71 -7.55 10.08 0.63
N PRO A 72 -8.88 9.95 0.45
CA PRO A 72 -9.60 10.66 -0.59
C PRO A 72 -9.31 12.17 -0.56
N MET A 73 -8.94 12.76 -1.70
CA MET A 73 -8.61 14.20 -1.77
C MET A 73 -9.78 15.08 -1.31
N ALA A 74 -11.02 14.66 -1.55
CA ALA A 74 -12.21 15.36 -1.07
C ALA A 74 -12.24 15.49 0.46
N GLU A 75 -11.83 14.44 1.19
CA GLU A 75 -11.74 14.45 2.66
C GLU A 75 -10.57 15.30 3.16
N GLN A 76 -9.47 15.38 2.42
CA GLN A 76 -8.31 16.21 2.75
C GLN A 76 -8.58 17.70 2.50
N GLU A 77 -9.18 18.03 1.36
CA GLU A 77 -9.40 19.41 0.96
C GLU A 77 -10.65 20.03 1.58
N ARG A 78 -11.71 19.25 1.82
CA ARG A 78 -13.00 19.74 2.36
C ARG A 78 -13.42 21.06 1.71
N ILE A 79 -13.42 21.07 0.38
CA ILE A 79 -13.46 22.28 -0.45
C ILE A 79 -14.65 23.18 -0.08
N LEU A 80 -15.81 22.59 0.20
CA LEU A 80 -17.00 23.35 0.60
C LEU A 80 -16.78 24.15 1.88
N GLU A 81 -16.21 23.53 2.91
CA GLU A 81 -15.87 24.20 4.17
C GLU A 81 -14.80 25.27 3.97
N ARG A 82 -13.85 25.06 3.06
CA ARG A 82 -12.77 26.02 2.80
C ARG A 82 -13.22 27.24 2.01
N PHE A 83 -14.09 27.06 1.02
CA PHE A 83 -14.49 28.13 0.10
C PHE A 83 -15.74 28.88 0.54
N PHE A 84 -16.62 28.25 1.31
CA PHE A 84 -17.91 28.84 1.72
C PHE A 84 -18.04 29.02 3.24
N LYS A 85 -16.92 28.99 3.98
CA LYS A 85 -16.86 29.58 5.32
C LYS A 85 -17.00 31.09 5.14
N GLU A 86 -18.10 31.65 5.64
CA GLU A 86 -18.55 33.06 5.57
C GLU A 86 -19.53 33.41 4.45
N SER A 87 -20.76 32.91 4.61
CA SER A 87 -21.95 33.74 4.42
C SER A 87 -22.95 33.45 5.55
N GLU A 88 -22.52 33.64 6.79
CA GLU A 88 -23.41 33.89 7.92
C GLU A 88 -23.23 35.37 8.31
N LEU A 89 -23.92 36.22 7.53
CA LEU A 89 -24.39 37.54 7.98
C LEU A 89 -25.75 37.34 8.65
#